data_AF-A0A2M7SQA3-F1
#
_entry.id   AF-A0A2M7SQA3-F1
#
_cell.length_a   1.000
_cell.length_b   1.000
_cell.length_c   1.000
_cell.angle_alpha   90.00
_cell.angle_beta   90.00
_cell.angle_gamma   90.00
#
_symmetry.space_group_name_H-M   'P 1'
#
loop_
_entity.id
_entity.type
_entity.pdbx_description
1 polymer ?
#
loop_
_entity_poly.entity_id
_entity_poly.type
_entity_poly.pdbx_seq_one_letter_code
_entity_poly.pdbx_strand_id
1 'polypeptide(L)'
;FERIVKEIIGERGEPPDMVTFNPELAPQDMLFQQAELLEHLPKKNRKQFEARLQEIKVVLIRTMISDQLAYLNIARKWLTVDDLKDIRRRKIGYGKIGGKSAGMLLAYRILNEAAPPEVRKAIRTPVSYFLASDLFYTFMAANGLIHWSDQKYKPEAQMRLEYPKIVRNFVKGKFPEDILERLQVILIEAGDQPLIVRSSSLLEDSFGTSFAGKYDSFFCPNQGTPEENLNALTEAIARVYASCLNPNALLYRHNKGLVDYDERIAVLIQFVQGEQYGRYFLPHGAGVAFSRNLYRWSPQIRKEDGFVRLVWGLGTRAVNQVGDDHPRLVALSHPQLHPAAASKMIHQYSQEYVDLIDLEDNQFKTLPVAEVLTPRYQALRYIAQVDEGDYLAAIRTSLVDVDKLVITFDELLRRTPFAEYMRTVVKLLEEHYHSPVDTEFTLQVIDPQATRPSIRISLLQCRPQRQMEDEEANIPENLPPENVIFS
;
A
#
# COMPACT_ATOMS: atom_id res chain seq x y z
N PHE A 1 18.38 28.53 20.94
CA PHE A 1 18.92 27.21 21.31
C PHE A 1 19.97 26.73 20.31
N GLU A 2 19.65 26.64 19.01
CA GLU A 2 20.60 26.24 17.95
C GLU A 2 21.89 27.08 17.88
N ARG A 3 21.81 28.40 18.12
CA ARG A 3 23.00 29.28 18.16
C ARG A 3 23.95 28.94 19.31
N ILE A 4 23.39 28.58 20.48
CA ILE A 4 24.13 28.24 21.69
C ILE A 4 24.84 26.88 21.51
N VAL A 5 24.17 25.92 20.87
CA VAL A 5 24.78 24.61 20.56
C VAL A 5 25.94 24.76 19.57
N LYS A 6 25.82 25.64 18.56
CA LYS A 6 26.91 25.93 17.62
C LYS A 6 28.10 26.64 18.26
N GLU A 7 27.87 27.56 19.19
CA GLU A 7 28.94 28.25 19.93
C GLU A 7 29.71 27.28 20.84
N ILE A 8 29.02 26.39 21.56
CA ILE A 8 29.66 25.40 22.45
C ILE A 8 30.51 24.38 21.68
N ILE A 9 30.12 24.02 20.46
CA ILE A 9 30.87 23.10 19.59
C ILE A 9 32.08 23.81 18.95
N GLY A 10 32.02 25.13 18.72
CA GLY A 10 33.09 25.90 18.08
C GLY A 10 34.27 26.24 19.00
N GLU A 11 34.08 26.33 20.32
CA GLU A 11 35.12 26.77 21.27
C GLU A 11 36.11 25.67 21.71
N ARG A 12 35.78 24.39 21.50
CA ARG A 12 36.69 23.28 21.82
C ARG A 12 37.46 22.86 20.58
N GLY A 13 38.67 23.39 20.41
CA GLY A 13 39.60 23.08 19.32
C GLY A 13 40.15 21.64 19.30
N GLU A 14 39.31 20.64 19.54
CA GLU A 14 39.57 19.21 19.37
C GLU A 14 38.81 18.71 18.14
N PRO A 15 39.30 17.66 17.41
CA PRO A 15 38.49 17.04 16.35
C PRO A 15 37.13 16.67 16.95
N PRO A 16 36.00 17.01 16.30
CA PRO A 16 34.69 16.95 16.94
C PRO A 16 34.49 15.55 17.50
N ASP A 17 34.44 15.48 18.83
CA ASP A 17 34.28 14.24 19.55
C ASP A 17 32.92 13.65 19.12
N MET A 18 32.99 12.65 18.23
CA MET A 18 31.86 12.14 17.43
C MET A 18 30.81 11.41 18.29
N VAL A 19 30.85 11.55 19.62
CA VAL A 19 30.06 10.79 20.61
C VAL A 19 29.45 11.71 21.69
N THR A 20 29.33 13.01 21.45
CA THR A 20 29.03 14.02 22.51
C THR A 20 27.56 14.25 22.84
N PHE A 21 26.61 13.57 22.19
CA PHE A 21 25.18 13.78 22.46
C PHE A 21 24.39 12.48 22.55
N ASN A 22 23.29 12.49 23.31
CA ASN A 22 22.35 11.37 23.37
C ASN A 22 21.45 11.40 22.11
N PRO A 23 21.52 10.40 21.20
CA PRO A 23 20.69 10.38 20.00
C PRO A 23 19.20 10.45 20.29
N GLU A 24 18.76 9.91 21.42
CA GLU A 24 17.36 9.86 21.80
C GLU A 24 16.75 11.23 22.09
N LEU A 25 17.59 12.23 22.41
CA LEU A 25 17.18 13.59 22.72
C LEU A 25 17.56 14.59 21.63
N ALA A 26 18.28 14.13 20.60
CA ALA A 26 18.81 15.01 19.57
C ALA A 26 17.77 15.32 18.48
N PRO A 27 17.78 16.53 17.92
CA PRO A 27 17.00 16.85 16.72
C PRO A 27 17.37 15.93 15.55
N GLN A 28 16.38 15.59 14.72
CA GLN A 28 16.58 14.74 13.54
C GLN A 28 17.71 15.28 12.64
N ASP A 29 17.81 16.60 12.49
CA ASP A 29 18.84 17.27 11.67
C ASP A 29 20.26 16.95 12.13
N MET A 30 20.49 16.95 13.44
CA MET A 30 21.79 16.59 14.01
C MET A 30 22.09 15.11 13.82
N LEU A 31 21.08 14.25 13.95
CA LEU A 31 21.21 12.81 13.70
C LEU A 31 21.61 12.52 12.24
N PHE A 32 20.97 13.18 11.27
CA PHE A 32 21.33 13.04 9.86
C PHE A 32 22.75 13.53 9.57
N GLN A 33 23.14 14.70 10.08
CA GLN A 33 24.50 15.22 9.91
C GLN A 33 25.54 14.26 10.48
N GLN A 34 25.30 13.72 11.68
CA GLN A 34 26.21 12.74 12.29
C GLN A 34 26.26 11.44 11.49
N ALA A 35 25.11 10.92 11.06
CA ALA A 35 25.06 9.70 10.26
C ALA A 35 25.87 9.86 8.96
N GLU A 36 25.69 10.98 8.25
CA GLU A 36 26.44 11.28 7.02
C GLU A 36 27.95 11.34 7.27
N LEU A 37 28.39 12.05 8.32
CA LEU A 37 29.81 12.12 8.67
C LEU A 37 30.40 10.73 8.92
N LEU A 38 29.68 9.87 9.65
CA LEU A 38 30.11 8.51 9.95
C LEU A 38 30.16 7.62 8.71
N GLU A 39 29.27 7.82 7.73
CA GLU A 39 29.24 7.03 6.50
C GLU A 39 30.38 7.38 5.53
N HIS A 40 30.83 8.64 5.53
CA HIS A 40 31.94 9.11 4.70
C HIS A 40 33.33 8.75 5.27
N LEU A 41 33.41 8.21 6.49
CA LEU A 41 34.67 7.75 7.06
C LEU A 41 35.25 6.56 6.26
N PRO A 42 36.59 6.49 6.09
CA PRO A 42 37.24 5.31 5.51
C PRO A 42 36.81 4.03 6.23
N LYS A 43 36.60 2.91 5.51
CA LYS A 43 36.11 1.64 6.08
C LYS A 43 36.85 1.18 7.35
N LYS A 44 38.17 1.43 7.42
CA LYS A 44 39.01 1.10 8.59
C LYS A 44 38.60 1.86 9.86
N ASN A 45 38.18 3.11 9.71
CA ASN A 45 37.74 3.99 10.80
C ASN A 45 36.23 3.94 11.03
N ARG A 46 35.44 3.42 10.09
CA ARG A 46 33.99 3.24 10.25
C ARG A 46 33.64 2.13 11.25
N LYS A 47 34.45 1.07 11.31
CA LYS A 47 34.22 -0.09 12.19
C LYS A 47 34.02 0.29 13.66
N GLN A 48 34.81 1.23 14.18
CA GLN A 48 34.70 1.67 15.58
C GLN A 48 33.40 2.43 15.88
N PHE A 49 32.72 2.94 14.86
CA PHE A 49 31.48 3.73 14.99
C PHE A 49 30.24 2.99 14.48
N GLU A 50 30.33 1.70 14.12
CA GLU A 50 29.19 0.93 13.62
C GLU A 50 28.05 0.87 14.64
N ALA A 51 28.36 0.67 15.92
CA ALA A 51 27.35 0.66 16.99
C ALA A 51 26.62 2.02 17.09
N ARG A 52 27.38 3.11 16.97
CA ARG A 52 26.85 4.48 17.02
C ARG A 52 25.97 4.79 15.81
N LEU A 53 26.42 4.42 14.61
CA LEU A 53 25.63 4.59 13.39
C LEU A 53 24.32 3.78 13.48
N GLN A 54 24.38 2.57 14.03
CA GLN A 54 23.20 1.73 14.20
C GLN A 54 22.22 2.32 15.21
N GLU A 55 22.70 2.89 16.32
CA GLU A 55 21.89 3.65 17.27
C GLU A 55 21.17 4.81 16.57
N ILE A 56 21.90 5.66 15.85
CA ILE A 56 21.34 6.80 15.10
C ILE A 56 20.26 6.34 14.12
N LYS A 57 20.54 5.28 13.34
CA LYS A 57 19.56 4.70 12.41
C LYS A 57 18.29 4.25 13.11
N VAL A 58 18.42 3.54 14.24
CA VAL A 58 17.25 3.06 14.99
C VAL A 58 16.41 4.23 15.49
N VAL A 59 17.03 5.28 16.01
CA VAL A 59 16.32 6.48 16.47
C VAL A 59 15.62 7.20 15.31
N LEU A 60 16.28 7.35 14.17
CA LEU A 60 15.67 7.94 12.97
C LEU A 60 14.48 7.12 12.46
N ILE A 61 14.61 5.78 12.36
CA ILE A 61 13.50 4.90 11.96
C ILE A 61 12.33 5.03 12.95
N ARG A 62 12.61 5.03 14.25
CA ARG A 62 11.58 5.11 15.30
C ARG A 62 10.81 6.44 15.26
N THR A 63 11.53 7.54 15.04
CA THR A 63 10.95 8.89 15.08
C THR A 63 10.26 9.28 13.78
N MET A 64 10.74 8.80 12.63
CA MET A 64 10.22 9.17 11.31
C MET A 64 9.29 8.14 10.67
N ILE A 65 9.41 6.85 11.02
CA ILE A 65 8.74 5.77 10.31
C ILE A 65 7.74 5.06 11.21
N SER A 66 8.22 4.30 12.17
CA SER A 66 7.38 3.48 13.05
C SER A 66 8.14 3.15 14.33
N ASP A 67 7.45 3.24 15.47
CA ASP A 67 7.97 2.86 16.79
C ASP A 67 7.58 1.46 17.24
N GLN A 68 6.99 0.68 16.35
CA GLN A 68 6.68 -0.71 16.64
C GLN A 68 7.96 -1.54 16.68
N LEU A 69 8.21 -2.21 17.82
CA LEU A 69 9.44 -2.98 18.04
C LEU A 69 9.67 -4.08 16.99
N ALA A 70 8.60 -4.78 16.60
CA ALA A 70 8.67 -5.81 15.56
C ALA A 70 9.13 -5.24 14.20
N TYR A 71 8.59 -4.08 13.80
CA TYR A 71 9.05 -3.37 12.61
C TYR A 71 10.50 -2.92 12.75
N LEU A 72 10.86 -2.27 13.86
CA LEU A 72 12.22 -1.77 14.12
C LEU A 72 13.28 -2.86 14.05
N ASN A 73 12.97 -4.05 14.56
CA ASN A 73 13.87 -5.20 14.57
C ASN A 73 14.28 -5.66 13.17
N ILE A 74 13.36 -5.55 12.20
CA ILE A 74 13.59 -5.87 10.79
C ILE A 74 14.21 -4.66 10.10
N ALA A 75 13.55 -3.49 10.19
CA ALA A 75 13.91 -2.29 9.45
C ALA A 75 15.34 -1.80 9.70
N ARG A 76 15.87 -1.92 10.93
CA ARG A 76 17.26 -1.53 11.26
C ARG A 76 18.33 -2.32 10.49
N LYS A 77 17.99 -3.52 9.99
CA LYS A 77 18.89 -4.37 9.18
C LYS A 77 18.90 -3.96 7.72
N TRP A 78 17.78 -3.43 7.21
CA TRP A 78 17.56 -3.18 5.78
C TRP A 78 17.67 -1.72 5.38
N LEU A 79 17.06 -0.81 6.15
CA LEU A 79 17.05 0.61 5.81
C LEU A 79 18.44 1.21 6.00
N THR A 80 18.88 1.98 5.02
CA THR A 80 20.14 2.74 5.01
C THR A 80 19.88 4.20 5.36
N VAL A 81 20.94 4.97 5.64
CA VAL A 81 20.81 6.41 5.91
C VAL A 81 20.28 7.15 4.68
N ASP A 82 20.69 6.74 3.48
CA ASP A 82 20.20 7.30 2.22
C ASP A 82 18.69 7.06 2.05
N ASP A 83 18.19 5.87 2.35
CA ASP A 83 16.75 5.59 2.33
C ASP A 83 15.99 6.54 3.28
N LEU A 84 16.54 6.77 4.49
CA LEU A 84 15.95 7.68 5.47
C LEU A 84 15.98 9.15 5.02
N LYS A 85 17.03 9.56 4.30
CA LYS A 85 17.14 10.91 3.72
C LYS A 85 16.10 11.11 2.61
N ASP A 86 15.90 10.11 1.76
CA ASP A 86 14.90 10.17 0.70
C ASP A 86 13.48 10.26 1.26
N ILE A 87 13.19 9.50 2.32
CA ILE A 87 11.93 9.61 3.07
C ILE A 87 11.78 11.01 3.65
N ARG A 88 12.82 11.55 4.30
CA ARG A 88 12.80 12.90 4.88
C ARG A 88 12.51 13.98 3.82
N ARG A 89 13.11 13.87 2.63
CA ARG A 89 12.92 14.84 1.53
C ARG A 89 11.48 14.89 1.04
N ARG A 90 10.76 13.76 1.07
CA ARG A 90 9.36 13.65 0.64
C ARG A 90 8.35 13.69 1.80
N LYS A 91 8.81 13.99 3.02
CA LYS A 91 7.97 14.08 4.22
C LYS A 91 7.67 15.54 4.56
N ILE A 92 6.41 15.83 4.81
CA ILE A 92 5.92 17.12 5.34
C ILE A 92 5.54 16.89 6.81
N GLY A 93 6.09 17.69 7.73
CA GLY A 93 5.90 17.54 9.17
C GLY A 93 6.99 16.69 9.86
N TYR A 94 6.98 16.63 11.19
CA TYR A 94 8.08 16.08 12.00
C TYR A 94 7.84 14.66 12.51
N GLY A 95 6.59 14.24 12.58
CA GLY A 95 6.17 12.93 13.06
C GLY A 95 6.46 11.78 12.09
N LYS A 96 5.73 10.68 12.31
CA LYS A 96 5.92 9.41 11.60
C LYS A 96 5.11 9.36 10.30
N ILE A 97 5.55 8.58 9.33
CA ILE A 97 4.87 8.38 8.03
C ILE A 97 3.79 7.29 8.02
N GLY A 98 3.61 6.57 9.15
CA GLY A 98 2.56 5.56 9.31
C GLY A 98 2.93 4.17 8.80
N GLY A 99 2.08 3.19 9.14
CA GLY A 99 2.27 1.76 8.83
C GLY A 99 2.34 1.50 7.33
N LYS A 100 1.28 1.78 6.59
CA LYS A 100 1.22 1.56 5.13
C LYS A 100 2.48 1.98 4.37
N SER A 101 2.98 3.18 4.66
CA SER A 101 4.23 3.71 4.09
C SER A 101 5.45 2.91 4.56
N ALA A 102 5.55 2.65 5.87
CA ALA A 102 6.62 1.87 6.49
C ALA A 102 6.73 0.45 5.91
N GLY A 103 5.61 -0.27 5.80
CA GLY A 103 5.54 -1.61 5.23
C GLY A 103 5.93 -1.64 3.76
N MET A 104 5.42 -0.73 2.93
CA MET A 104 5.78 -0.62 1.52
C MET A 104 7.28 -0.36 1.31
N LEU A 105 7.84 0.61 2.04
CA LEU A 105 9.25 1.01 1.89
C LEU A 105 10.20 -0.10 2.33
N LEU A 106 9.89 -0.79 3.43
CA LEU A 106 10.67 -1.92 3.91
C LEU A 106 10.63 -3.09 2.92
N ALA A 107 9.44 -3.43 2.41
CA ALA A 107 9.28 -4.48 1.41
C ALA A 107 10.08 -4.21 0.14
N TYR A 108 10.02 -2.97 -0.38
CA TYR A 108 10.81 -2.59 -1.54
C TYR A 108 12.31 -2.70 -1.28
N ARG A 109 12.78 -2.25 -0.11
CA ARG A 109 14.20 -2.33 0.24
C ARG A 109 14.68 -3.78 0.33
N ILE A 110 13.91 -4.65 0.98
CA ILE A 110 14.18 -6.10 1.05
C ILE A 110 14.32 -6.69 -0.35
N LEU A 111 13.35 -6.43 -1.22
CA LEU A 111 13.34 -6.98 -2.57
C LEU A 111 14.46 -6.41 -3.45
N ASN A 112 14.80 -5.14 -3.29
CA ASN A 112 15.89 -4.52 -4.05
C ASN A 112 17.26 -5.14 -3.72
N GLU A 113 17.43 -5.68 -2.52
CA GLU A 113 18.70 -6.24 -2.05
C GLU A 113 18.73 -7.78 -2.15
N ALA A 114 17.66 -8.48 -1.76
CA ALA A 114 17.59 -9.94 -1.71
C ALA A 114 17.07 -10.60 -3.00
N ALA A 115 16.25 -9.91 -3.82
CA ALA A 115 15.63 -10.56 -4.97
C ALA A 115 16.63 -10.83 -6.11
N PRO A 116 16.45 -11.92 -6.88
CA PRO A 116 17.21 -12.18 -8.09
C PRO A 116 17.18 -10.99 -9.07
N PRO A 117 18.22 -10.78 -9.89
CA PRO A 117 18.32 -9.60 -10.76
C PRO A 117 17.12 -9.38 -11.68
N GLU A 118 16.52 -10.45 -12.21
CA GLU A 118 15.36 -10.42 -13.09
C GLU A 118 14.09 -9.96 -12.38
N VAL A 119 13.84 -10.44 -11.15
CA VAL A 119 12.72 -10.03 -10.30
C VAL A 119 12.92 -8.58 -9.85
N ARG A 120 14.13 -8.23 -9.41
CA ARG A 120 14.51 -6.88 -8.99
C ARG A 120 14.28 -5.84 -10.08
N LYS A 121 14.64 -6.18 -11.34
CA LYS A 121 14.43 -5.30 -12.49
C LYS A 121 12.96 -5.06 -12.80
N ALA A 122 12.05 -5.97 -12.43
CA ALA A 122 10.61 -5.83 -12.63
C ALA A 122 9.92 -5.02 -11.52
N ILE A 123 10.48 -4.97 -10.31
CA ILE A 123 9.83 -4.36 -9.13
C ILE A 123 10.13 -2.87 -9.02
N ARG A 124 9.10 -2.06 -8.77
CA ARG A 124 9.22 -0.61 -8.47
C ARG A 124 8.31 -0.22 -7.31
N THR A 125 8.49 1.00 -6.82
CA THR A 125 7.51 1.69 -5.97
C THR A 125 7.03 2.96 -6.67
N PRO A 126 5.77 3.36 -6.45
CA PRO A 126 5.28 4.66 -6.89
C PRO A 126 6.05 5.81 -6.25
N VAL A 127 6.14 6.93 -6.96
CA VAL A 127 6.52 8.20 -6.32
C VAL A 127 5.52 8.49 -5.20
N SER A 128 6.04 8.70 -4.00
CA SER A 128 5.26 8.75 -2.76
C SER A 128 5.70 9.92 -1.89
N TYR A 129 4.73 10.67 -1.39
CA TYR A 129 4.88 11.77 -0.45
C TYR A 129 4.13 11.46 0.85
N PHE A 130 4.63 11.97 1.97
CA PHE A 130 4.13 11.61 3.29
C PHE A 130 3.79 12.86 4.09
N LEU A 131 2.53 13.02 4.50
CA LEU A 131 2.17 13.96 5.54
C LEU A 131 2.29 13.23 6.87
N ALA A 132 3.19 13.72 7.71
CA ALA A 132 3.50 13.11 8.99
C ALA A 132 2.33 13.22 9.98
N SER A 133 2.30 12.28 10.92
CA SER A 133 1.19 12.09 11.83
C SER A 133 0.96 13.23 12.85
N ASP A 134 1.94 14.11 13.04
CA ASP A 134 1.80 15.34 13.85
C ASP A 134 0.87 16.37 13.19
N LEU A 135 0.84 16.42 11.85
CA LEU A 135 0.02 17.36 11.11
C LEU A 135 -1.48 17.14 11.32
N PHE A 136 -1.90 15.91 11.64
CA PHE A 136 -3.30 15.61 11.95
C PHE A 136 -3.83 16.43 13.12
N TYR A 137 -3.11 16.45 14.25
CA TYR A 137 -3.52 17.23 15.42
C TYR A 137 -3.39 18.73 15.19
N THR A 138 -2.35 19.16 14.48
CA THR A 138 -2.19 20.57 14.07
C THR A 138 -3.39 21.03 13.23
N PHE A 139 -3.81 20.21 12.25
CA PHE A 139 -4.99 20.47 11.43
C PHE A 139 -6.27 20.53 12.27
N MET A 140 -6.48 19.57 13.18
CA MET A 140 -7.66 19.58 14.04
C MET A 140 -7.70 20.80 14.97
N ALA A 141 -6.57 21.18 15.58
CA ALA A 141 -6.48 22.31 16.48
C ALA A 141 -6.73 23.64 15.75
N ALA A 142 -6.08 23.85 14.60
CA ALA A 142 -6.24 25.06 13.80
C ALA A 142 -7.68 25.26 13.29
N ASN A 143 -8.43 24.17 13.10
CA ASN A 143 -9.78 24.19 12.59
C ASN A 143 -10.87 24.00 13.66
N GLY A 144 -10.51 24.00 14.96
CA GLY A 144 -11.47 23.83 16.05
C GLY A 144 -12.16 22.46 16.09
N LEU A 145 -11.54 21.42 15.51
CA LEU A 145 -12.11 20.08 15.35
C LEU A 145 -11.81 19.13 16.51
N ILE A 146 -11.00 19.56 17.49
CA ILE A 146 -10.59 18.75 18.65
C ILE A 146 -11.79 18.21 19.45
N HIS A 147 -12.91 18.93 19.44
CA HIS A 147 -14.14 18.48 20.10
C HIS A 147 -14.68 17.15 19.56
N TRP A 148 -14.34 16.78 18.32
CA TRP A 148 -14.73 15.49 17.75
C TRP A 148 -13.94 14.30 18.30
N SER A 149 -12.88 14.51 19.09
CA SER A 149 -12.06 13.42 19.63
C SER A 149 -12.82 12.51 20.61
N ASP A 150 -13.91 13.01 21.22
CA ASP A 150 -14.77 12.23 22.12
C ASP A 150 -15.67 11.22 21.38
N GLN A 151 -15.72 11.30 20.04
CA GLN A 151 -16.54 10.45 19.18
C GLN A 151 -16.35 8.96 19.47
N LYS A 152 -15.12 8.57 19.81
CA LYS A 152 -14.72 7.19 20.10
C LYS A 152 -15.39 6.59 21.35
N TYR A 153 -16.00 7.40 22.21
CA TYR A 153 -16.71 6.96 23.42
C TYR A 153 -18.23 7.00 23.29
N LYS A 154 -18.77 7.44 22.15
CA LYS A 154 -20.22 7.56 21.95
C LYS A 154 -20.86 6.23 21.55
N PRO A 155 -22.17 6.02 21.76
CA PRO A 155 -22.88 4.87 21.23
C PRO A 155 -22.87 4.83 19.70
N GLU A 156 -22.88 3.62 19.10
CA GLU A 156 -22.84 3.43 17.64
C GLU A 156 -23.86 4.27 16.87
N ALA A 157 -25.11 4.32 17.34
CA ALA A 157 -26.17 5.07 16.69
C ALA A 157 -25.84 6.57 16.58
N GLN A 158 -25.28 7.14 17.65
CA GLN A 158 -24.83 8.53 17.66
C GLN A 158 -23.58 8.71 16.78
N MET A 159 -22.64 7.76 16.81
CA MET A 159 -21.46 7.80 15.95
C MET A 159 -21.84 7.93 14.47
N ARG A 160 -22.77 7.08 14.01
CA ARG A 160 -23.26 7.06 12.63
C ARG A 160 -24.04 8.31 12.27
N LEU A 161 -24.87 8.83 13.18
CA LEU A 161 -25.64 10.07 12.96
C LEU A 161 -24.73 11.30 12.78
N GLU A 162 -23.66 11.40 13.58
CA GLU A 162 -22.77 12.56 13.58
C GLU A 162 -21.70 12.50 12.48
N TYR A 163 -21.34 11.32 11.99
CA TYR A 163 -20.25 11.15 11.01
C TYR A 163 -20.39 12.02 9.74
N PRO A 164 -21.57 12.15 9.09
CA PRO A 164 -21.72 13.07 7.96
C PRO A 164 -21.47 14.55 8.31
N LYS A 165 -21.70 14.96 9.56
CA LYS A 165 -21.35 16.31 10.04
C LYS A 165 -19.84 16.44 10.29
N ILE A 166 -19.21 15.40 10.83
CA ILE A 166 -17.75 15.33 11.00
C ILE A 166 -17.06 15.52 9.65
N VAL A 167 -17.41 14.72 8.64
CA VAL A 167 -16.81 14.83 7.30
C VAL A 167 -16.94 16.25 6.74
N ARG A 168 -18.14 16.86 6.82
CA ARG A 168 -18.36 18.24 6.36
C ARG A 168 -17.50 19.27 7.10
N ASN A 169 -17.28 19.09 8.40
CA ASN A 169 -16.45 19.99 9.18
C ASN A 169 -14.96 19.86 8.84
N PHE A 170 -14.48 18.62 8.63
CA PHE A 170 -13.11 18.37 8.20
C PHE A 170 -12.84 18.93 6.81
N VAL A 171 -13.72 18.70 5.83
CA VAL A 171 -13.58 19.22 4.45
C VAL A 171 -13.56 20.75 4.40
N LYS A 172 -14.23 21.44 5.33
CA LYS A 172 -14.17 22.91 5.45
C LYS A 172 -12.89 23.41 6.12
N GLY A 173 -12.09 22.52 6.70
CA GLY A 173 -10.85 22.87 7.37
C GLY A 173 -9.82 23.43 6.39
N LYS A 174 -9.06 24.42 6.84
CA LYS A 174 -7.98 25.04 6.06
C LYS A 174 -6.63 24.49 6.50
N PHE A 175 -5.76 24.29 5.52
CA PHE A 175 -4.36 23.96 5.76
C PHE A 175 -3.54 25.26 5.90
N PRO A 176 -2.49 25.26 6.73
CA PRO A 176 -1.51 26.34 6.78
C PRO A 176 -0.82 26.56 5.42
N GLU A 177 -0.42 27.80 5.14
CA GLU A 177 0.17 28.20 3.84
C GLU A 177 1.44 27.40 3.51
N ASP A 178 2.29 27.14 4.49
CA ASP A 178 3.52 26.36 4.32
C ASP A 178 3.24 24.91 3.89
N ILE A 179 2.11 24.34 4.29
CA ILE A 179 1.66 23.02 3.84
C ILE A 179 1.09 23.11 2.43
N LEU A 180 0.30 24.15 2.12
CA LEU A 180 -0.26 24.37 0.78
C LEU A 180 0.85 24.52 -0.28
N GLU A 181 1.88 25.32 -0.01
CA GLU A 181 3.04 25.49 -0.89
C GLU A 181 3.71 24.13 -1.18
N ARG A 182 3.89 23.29 -0.16
CA ARG A 182 4.47 21.94 -0.33
C ARG A 182 3.58 21.03 -1.17
N LEU A 183 2.26 21.09 -0.99
CA LEU A 183 1.30 20.31 -1.79
C LEU A 183 1.28 20.79 -3.25
N GLN A 184 1.42 22.09 -3.51
CA GLN A 184 1.57 22.63 -4.85
C GLN A 184 2.82 22.08 -5.55
N VAL A 185 3.96 21.97 -4.85
CA VAL A 185 5.17 21.34 -5.43
C VAL A 185 4.91 19.90 -5.85
N ILE A 186 4.16 19.13 -5.04
CA ILE A 186 3.80 17.74 -5.37
C ILE A 186 2.93 17.71 -6.65
N LEU A 187 1.96 18.61 -6.78
CA LEU A 187 1.11 18.70 -7.98
C LEU A 187 1.91 19.11 -9.23
N ILE A 188 2.86 20.04 -9.08
CA ILE A 188 3.76 20.44 -10.18
C ILE A 188 4.60 19.25 -10.66
N GLU A 189 5.14 18.44 -9.73
CA GLU A 189 5.87 17.22 -10.11
C GLU A 189 4.95 16.17 -10.76
N ALA A 190 3.71 16.06 -10.30
CA ALA A 190 2.73 15.13 -10.86
C ALA A 190 2.31 15.50 -12.29
N GLY A 191 2.29 16.78 -12.65
CA GLY A 191 1.74 17.24 -13.92
C GLY A 191 0.27 16.81 -14.04
N ASP A 192 -0.07 16.11 -15.12
CA ASP A 192 -1.42 15.55 -15.34
C ASP A 192 -1.56 14.10 -14.83
N GLN A 193 -0.55 13.55 -14.14
CA GLN A 193 -0.64 12.20 -13.61
C GLN A 193 -1.62 12.17 -12.41
N PRO A 194 -2.56 11.20 -12.37
CA PRO A 194 -3.44 11.07 -11.22
C PRO A 194 -2.71 10.72 -9.92
N LEU A 195 -3.25 11.19 -8.80
CA LEU A 195 -2.77 10.92 -7.46
C LEU A 195 -3.79 10.10 -6.66
N ILE A 196 -3.33 9.41 -5.62
CA ILE A 196 -4.18 8.79 -4.62
C ILE A 196 -3.72 9.21 -3.22
N VAL A 197 -4.67 9.63 -2.40
CA VAL A 197 -4.47 10.02 -1.01
C VAL A 197 -4.98 8.88 -0.13
N ARG A 198 -4.07 8.24 0.63
CA ARG A 198 -4.35 7.06 1.44
C ARG A 198 -4.05 7.37 2.90
N SER A 199 -4.86 6.86 3.81
CA SER A 199 -4.49 6.77 5.22
C SER A 199 -3.22 5.94 5.39
N SER A 200 -2.34 6.34 6.30
CA SER A 200 -1.27 5.51 6.82
C SER A 200 -1.33 5.55 8.34
N SER A 201 -2.16 4.68 8.91
CA SER A 201 -2.36 4.61 10.36
C SER A 201 -1.13 3.98 11.03
N LEU A 202 -0.83 4.39 12.26
CA LEU A 202 0.25 3.76 13.04
C LEU A 202 -0.13 2.34 13.50
N LEU A 203 -1.42 2.05 13.61
CA LEU A 203 -1.92 0.71 13.90
C LEU A 203 -2.03 -0.20 12.67
N GLU A 204 -1.99 0.36 11.45
CA GLU A 204 -2.23 -0.37 10.20
C GLU A 204 -1.29 -1.55 9.99
N ASP A 205 -0.06 -1.41 10.49
CA ASP A 205 0.99 -2.43 10.43
C ASP A 205 1.31 -3.04 11.80
N SER A 206 0.47 -2.81 12.82
CA SER A 206 0.68 -3.43 14.13
C SER A 206 0.68 -4.94 13.98
N PHE A 207 1.85 -5.53 14.21
CA PHE A 207 2.02 -6.98 14.33
C PHE A 207 1.03 -7.46 15.39
N GLY A 208 0.00 -8.17 14.95
CA GLY A 208 -1.07 -8.57 15.84
C GLY A 208 -2.33 -7.72 15.81
N THR A 209 -2.62 -6.80 14.87
CA THR A 209 -4.00 -6.35 14.52
C THR A 209 -4.12 -5.95 13.03
N SER A 210 -5.10 -6.48 12.29
CA SER A 210 -5.31 -6.09 10.88
C SER A 210 -6.36 -4.98 10.77
N PHE A 211 -5.92 -3.75 10.49
CA PHE A 211 -6.79 -2.63 10.13
C PHE A 211 -7.09 -2.55 8.62
N ALA A 212 -6.75 -3.63 7.89
CA ALA A 212 -6.96 -3.76 6.45
C ALA A 212 -8.36 -3.29 6.01
N GLY A 213 -8.38 -2.35 5.06
CA GLY A 213 -9.61 -1.87 4.41
C GLY A 213 -10.54 -1.02 5.27
N LYS A 214 -10.11 -0.54 6.45
CA LYS A 214 -10.98 0.24 7.36
C LYS A 214 -10.94 1.74 7.18
N TYR A 215 -9.95 2.25 6.47
CA TYR A 215 -9.74 3.67 6.26
C TYR A 215 -9.80 3.98 4.76
N ASP A 216 -10.37 5.14 4.45
CA ASP A 216 -10.70 5.52 3.09
C ASP A 216 -9.46 5.95 2.31
N SER A 217 -9.51 5.75 0.99
CA SER A 217 -8.52 6.26 0.04
C SER A 217 -9.25 7.03 -1.06
N PHE A 218 -8.72 8.17 -1.44
CA PHE A 218 -9.37 9.08 -2.40
C PHE A 218 -8.45 9.33 -3.59
N PHE A 219 -8.95 9.06 -4.79
CA PHE A 219 -8.25 9.40 -6.03
C PHE A 219 -8.45 10.87 -6.37
N CYS A 220 -7.38 11.51 -6.83
CA CYS A 220 -7.36 12.86 -7.38
C CYS A 220 -6.92 12.73 -8.84
N PRO A 221 -7.85 12.78 -9.82
CA PRO A 221 -7.51 12.56 -11.23
C PRO A 221 -6.60 13.62 -11.83
N ASN A 222 -6.56 14.81 -11.22
CA ASN A 222 -5.55 15.84 -11.47
C ASN A 222 -5.60 16.41 -12.91
N GLN A 223 -6.81 16.57 -13.48
CA GLN A 223 -7.04 17.11 -14.83
C GLN A 223 -7.59 18.55 -14.83
N GLY A 224 -7.75 19.17 -13.65
CA GLY A 224 -8.23 20.55 -13.51
C GLY A 224 -7.11 21.58 -13.59
N THR A 225 -7.44 22.84 -13.31
CA THR A 225 -6.46 23.91 -13.09
C THR A 225 -5.63 23.66 -11.83
N PRO A 226 -4.45 24.29 -11.66
CA PRO A 226 -3.64 24.14 -10.45
C PRO A 226 -4.40 24.42 -9.14
N GLU A 227 -5.31 25.40 -9.14
CA GLU A 227 -6.15 25.73 -7.98
C GLU A 227 -7.19 24.64 -7.70
N GLU A 228 -7.88 24.15 -8.75
CA GLU A 228 -8.85 23.05 -8.62
C GLU A 228 -8.20 21.77 -8.13
N ASN A 229 -7.02 21.42 -8.65
CA ASN A 229 -6.28 20.23 -8.24
C ASN A 229 -5.76 20.35 -6.80
N LEU A 230 -5.32 21.55 -6.37
CA LEU A 230 -4.94 21.81 -4.98
C LEU A 230 -6.15 21.69 -4.03
N ASN A 231 -7.29 22.24 -4.42
CA ASN A 231 -8.54 22.11 -3.65
C ASN A 231 -8.97 20.64 -3.54
N ALA A 232 -8.94 19.89 -4.65
CA ALA A 232 -9.26 18.47 -4.64
C ALA A 232 -8.28 17.65 -3.75
N LEU A 233 -6.98 17.95 -3.82
CA LEU A 233 -5.97 17.26 -3.03
C LEU A 233 -6.13 17.55 -1.53
N THR A 234 -6.33 18.80 -1.15
CA THR A 234 -6.56 19.20 0.25
C THR A 234 -7.87 18.64 0.80
N GLU A 235 -8.94 18.65 0.00
CA GLU A 235 -10.19 17.99 0.36
C GLU A 235 -10.00 16.48 0.58
N ALA A 236 -9.27 15.80 -0.31
CA ALA A 236 -8.96 14.38 -0.17
C ALA A 236 -8.18 14.09 1.13
N ILE A 237 -7.19 14.90 1.48
CA ILE A 237 -6.44 14.79 2.75
C ILE A 237 -7.37 15.00 3.95
N ALA A 238 -8.22 16.03 3.91
CA ALA A 238 -9.18 16.30 4.97
C ALA A 238 -10.19 15.16 5.16
N ARG A 239 -10.64 14.52 4.07
CA ARG A 239 -11.50 13.33 4.12
C ARG A 239 -10.77 12.11 4.71
N VAL A 240 -9.49 11.90 4.39
CA VAL A 240 -8.66 10.88 5.05
C VAL A 240 -8.59 11.14 6.56
N TYR A 241 -8.35 12.38 6.98
CA TYR A 241 -8.37 12.74 8.40
C TYR A 241 -9.74 12.50 9.07
N ALA A 242 -10.85 12.81 8.38
CA ALA A 242 -12.19 12.52 8.89
C ALA A 242 -12.44 11.01 9.07
N SER A 243 -11.87 10.16 8.19
CA SER A 243 -12.04 8.71 8.24
C SER A 243 -11.53 8.05 9.52
N CYS A 244 -10.64 8.71 10.28
CA CYS A 244 -10.25 8.27 11.62
C CYS A 244 -11.42 8.16 12.60
N LEU A 245 -12.45 8.98 12.38
CA LEU A 245 -13.66 9.03 13.19
C LEU A 245 -14.82 8.26 12.55
N ASN A 246 -14.53 7.44 11.53
CA ASN A 246 -15.51 6.57 10.90
C ASN A 246 -16.04 5.56 11.94
N PRO A 247 -17.37 5.41 12.10
CA PRO A 247 -17.95 4.46 13.04
C PRO A 247 -17.42 3.04 12.88
N ASN A 248 -17.20 2.56 11.66
CA ASN A 248 -16.69 1.21 11.42
C ASN A 248 -15.25 1.05 11.94
N ALA A 249 -14.41 2.08 11.78
CA ALA A 249 -13.06 2.09 12.31
C ALA A 249 -13.05 2.16 13.84
N LEU A 250 -13.87 3.04 14.43
CA LEU A 250 -13.99 3.21 15.89
C LEU A 250 -14.54 1.95 16.58
N LEU A 251 -15.59 1.33 16.04
CA LEU A 251 -16.16 0.10 16.58
C LEU A 251 -15.17 -1.07 16.49
N TYR A 252 -14.40 -1.15 15.41
CA TYR A 252 -13.35 -2.14 15.32
C TYR A 252 -12.27 -1.94 16.41
N ARG A 253 -11.87 -0.70 16.66
CA ARG A 253 -10.93 -0.38 17.75
C ARG A 253 -11.50 -0.76 19.11
N HIS A 254 -12.78 -0.47 19.34
CA HIS A 254 -13.47 -0.86 20.56
C HIS A 254 -13.41 -2.39 20.76
N ASN A 255 -13.77 -3.16 19.72
CA ASN A 255 -13.74 -4.62 19.74
C ASN A 255 -12.34 -5.22 19.91
N LYS A 256 -11.28 -4.45 19.66
CA LYS A 256 -9.89 -4.85 19.87
C LYS A 256 -9.25 -4.27 21.14
N GLY A 257 -10.00 -3.53 21.97
CA GLY A 257 -9.46 -2.88 23.16
C GLY A 257 -8.49 -1.73 22.86
N LEU A 258 -8.61 -1.11 21.68
CA LEU A 258 -7.70 -0.06 21.17
C LEU A 258 -8.35 1.34 21.14
N VAL A 259 -9.43 1.53 21.90
CA VAL A 259 -10.16 2.82 21.94
C VAL A 259 -9.32 3.95 22.55
N ASP A 260 -8.51 3.62 23.57
CA ASP A 260 -7.66 4.60 24.27
C ASP A 260 -6.28 4.78 23.63
N TYR A 261 -5.95 3.96 22.63
CA TYR A 261 -4.74 4.16 21.86
C TYR A 261 -4.80 5.51 21.12
N ASP A 262 -3.76 6.33 21.27
CA ASP A 262 -3.64 7.59 20.53
C ASP A 262 -3.32 7.32 19.06
N GLU A 263 -4.36 7.19 18.24
CA GLU A 263 -4.22 6.96 16.80
C GLU A 263 -3.90 8.29 16.10
N ARG A 264 -2.63 8.46 15.76
CA ARG A 264 -2.19 9.55 14.88
C ARG A 264 -2.12 9.04 13.45
N ILE A 265 -2.91 9.63 12.58
CA ILE A 265 -2.93 9.26 11.16
C ILE A 265 -1.90 10.06 10.37
N ALA A 266 -0.99 9.36 9.71
CA ALA A 266 -0.22 9.94 8.62
C ALA A 266 -1.00 9.79 7.30
N VAL A 267 -0.65 10.58 6.30
CA VAL A 267 -1.25 10.48 4.96
C VAL A 267 -0.17 10.15 3.94
N LEU A 268 -0.45 9.14 3.13
CA LEU A 268 0.36 8.70 2.01
C LEU A 268 -0.24 9.23 0.72
N ILE A 269 0.45 10.11 0.03
CA ILE A 269 0.10 10.60 -1.31
C ILE A 269 0.95 9.82 -2.31
N GLN A 270 0.33 9.12 -3.25
CA GLN A 270 1.02 8.30 -4.25
C GLN A 270 0.61 8.68 -5.65
N PHE A 271 1.57 8.63 -6.57
CA PHE A 271 1.32 8.79 -8.00
C PHE A 271 0.69 7.48 -8.51
N VAL A 272 -0.53 7.55 -9.03
CA VAL A 272 -1.28 6.37 -9.45
C VAL A 272 -0.51 5.69 -10.59
N GLN A 273 -0.34 4.38 -10.47
CA GLN A 273 0.35 3.56 -11.46
C GLN A 273 -0.65 3.04 -12.48
N GLY A 274 -0.37 3.31 -13.76
CA GLY A 274 -1.23 2.94 -14.86
C GLY A 274 -0.78 3.60 -16.15
N GLU A 275 -1.59 3.46 -17.19
CA GLU A 275 -1.41 4.18 -18.44
C GLU A 275 -2.74 4.77 -18.91
N GLN A 276 -2.64 5.78 -19.78
CA GLN A 276 -3.79 6.33 -20.45
C GLN A 276 -4.25 5.37 -21.56
N TYR A 277 -5.52 5.01 -21.53
CA TYR A 277 -6.22 4.24 -22.54
C TYR A 277 -7.48 5.00 -22.97
N GLY A 278 -7.37 5.73 -24.08
CA GLY A 278 -8.41 6.66 -24.52
C GLY A 278 -8.60 7.77 -23.49
N ARG A 279 -9.84 7.92 -23.00
CA ARG A 279 -10.20 8.88 -21.93
C ARG A 279 -9.97 8.35 -20.52
N TYR A 280 -9.56 7.10 -20.37
CA TYR A 280 -9.40 6.45 -19.07
C TYR A 280 -7.93 6.30 -18.68
N PHE A 281 -7.66 6.24 -17.38
CA PHE A 281 -6.35 5.94 -16.82
C PHE A 281 -6.45 4.74 -15.85
N LEU A 282 -5.71 3.69 -16.14
CA LEU A 282 -5.74 2.43 -15.40
C LEU A 282 -4.52 1.54 -15.70
N PRO A 283 -4.12 0.64 -14.79
CA PRO A 283 -3.09 -0.36 -15.07
C PRO A 283 -3.64 -1.57 -15.85
N HIS A 284 -2.75 -2.35 -16.46
CA HIS A 284 -3.12 -3.60 -17.17
C HIS A 284 -3.64 -4.67 -16.21
N GLY A 285 -3.22 -4.61 -14.96
CA GLY A 285 -3.82 -5.35 -13.87
C GLY A 285 -3.41 -4.78 -12.52
N ALA A 286 -4.16 -5.11 -11.49
CA ALA A 286 -3.82 -4.80 -10.12
C ALA A 286 -4.33 -5.93 -9.22
N GLY A 287 -3.79 -6.02 -8.01
CA GLY A 287 -4.15 -7.14 -7.17
C GLY A 287 -3.59 -7.11 -5.77
N VAL A 288 -3.97 -8.14 -5.03
CA VAL A 288 -3.40 -8.47 -3.72
C VAL A 288 -2.77 -9.85 -3.82
N ALA A 289 -1.49 -9.93 -3.49
CA ALA A 289 -0.78 -11.18 -3.36
C ALA A 289 -0.59 -11.53 -1.88
N PHE A 290 -0.67 -12.81 -1.57
CA PHE A 290 -0.58 -13.35 -0.23
C PHE A 290 0.49 -14.42 -0.23
N SER A 291 1.38 -14.41 0.76
CA SER A 291 2.47 -15.39 0.85
C SER A 291 1.97 -16.80 1.20
N ARG A 292 0.77 -16.92 1.79
CA ARG A 292 0.10 -18.19 2.07
C ARG A 292 -1.25 -18.28 1.39
N ASN A 293 -1.51 -19.41 0.72
CA ASN A 293 -2.80 -19.71 0.12
C ASN A 293 -3.73 -20.45 1.09
N LEU A 294 -4.73 -19.73 1.60
CA LEU A 294 -5.81 -20.29 2.42
C LEU A 294 -6.98 -20.85 1.58
N TYR A 295 -7.02 -20.58 0.28
CA TYR A 295 -8.05 -21.03 -0.65
C TYR A 295 -7.49 -22.16 -1.52
N ARG A 296 -7.60 -23.41 -1.04
CA ARG A 296 -7.14 -24.61 -1.77
C ARG A 296 -8.33 -25.35 -2.40
N TRP A 297 -8.74 -24.92 -3.59
CA TRP A 297 -9.80 -25.60 -4.36
C TRP A 297 -9.33 -26.90 -5.06
N SER A 298 -8.05 -27.25 -4.94
CA SER A 298 -7.49 -28.51 -5.43
C SER A 298 -6.39 -29.00 -4.49
N PRO A 299 -6.25 -30.32 -4.29
CA PRO A 299 -5.21 -30.89 -3.43
C PRO A 299 -3.78 -30.60 -3.94
N GLN A 300 -3.60 -30.35 -5.24
CA GLN A 300 -2.30 -30.03 -5.83
C GLN A 300 -1.75 -28.67 -5.41
N ILE A 301 -2.63 -27.75 -4.99
CA ILE A 301 -2.25 -26.38 -4.64
C ILE A 301 -1.42 -26.38 -3.36
N ARG A 302 -0.18 -25.90 -3.44
CA ARG A 302 0.70 -25.70 -2.27
C ARG A 302 0.33 -24.42 -1.53
N LYS A 303 0.23 -24.49 -0.19
CA LYS A 303 -0.17 -23.36 0.68
C LYS A 303 0.96 -22.32 0.74
N GLU A 304 2.19 -22.80 0.86
CA GLU A 304 3.45 -22.08 1.04
C GLU A 304 3.97 -21.36 -0.22
N ASP A 305 3.35 -21.58 -1.38
CA ASP A 305 3.69 -20.85 -2.60
C ASP A 305 2.89 -19.55 -2.76
N GLY A 306 1.86 -19.33 -1.95
CA GLY A 306 1.03 -18.13 -1.98
C GLY A 306 -0.08 -18.12 -3.02
N PHE A 307 -0.86 -17.03 -3.02
CA PHE A 307 -1.95 -16.81 -3.97
C PHE A 307 -2.10 -15.34 -4.34
N VAL A 308 -2.74 -15.06 -5.47
CA VAL A 308 -3.03 -13.71 -5.95
C VAL A 308 -4.51 -13.57 -6.28
N ARG A 309 -5.09 -12.43 -5.92
CA ARG A 309 -6.35 -11.91 -6.48
C ARG A 309 -5.98 -10.86 -7.50
N LEU A 310 -6.35 -11.08 -8.76
CA LEU A 310 -5.97 -10.22 -9.88
C LEU A 310 -7.23 -9.65 -10.55
N VAL A 311 -7.23 -8.35 -10.81
CA VAL A 311 -8.28 -7.63 -11.53
C VAL A 311 -7.67 -6.81 -12.66
N TRP A 312 -8.46 -6.52 -13.68
CA TRP A 312 -8.17 -5.48 -14.66
C TRP A 312 -8.59 -4.11 -14.11
N GLY A 313 -7.78 -3.09 -14.34
CA GLY A 313 -7.97 -1.77 -13.76
C GLY A 313 -7.40 -1.62 -12.35
N LEU A 314 -7.91 -0.64 -11.60
CA LEU A 314 -7.42 -0.29 -10.27
C LEU A 314 -7.72 -1.40 -9.25
N GLY A 315 -6.81 -1.60 -8.29
CA GLY A 315 -6.82 -2.74 -7.37
C GLY A 315 -7.90 -2.74 -6.28
N THR A 316 -8.76 -1.73 -6.25
CA THR A 316 -9.85 -1.57 -5.26
C THR A 316 -10.78 -2.78 -5.21
N ARG A 317 -11.08 -3.40 -6.37
CA ARG A 317 -11.92 -4.60 -6.48
C ARG A 317 -11.21 -5.90 -6.12
N ALA A 318 -9.87 -5.93 -6.14
CA ALA A 318 -9.12 -7.08 -5.62
C ALA A 318 -9.16 -7.13 -4.08
N VAL A 319 -9.28 -5.97 -3.44
CA VAL A 319 -9.36 -5.81 -1.98
C VAL A 319 -10.79 -5.99 -1.49
N ASN A 320 -11.75 -5.28 -2.11
CA ASN A 320 -13.16 -5.27 -1.71
C ASN A 320 -13.95 -6.31 -2.51
N GLN A 321 -14.56 -7.27 -1.83
CA GLN A 321 -15.52 -8.19 -2.46
C GLN A 321 -16.83 -7.44 -2.70
N VAL A 322 -17.20 -7.26 -3.96
CA VAL A 322 -18.47 -6.65 -4.37
C VAL A 322 -19.31 -7.72 -5.01
N GLY A 323 -20.36 -8.17 -4.31
CA GLY A 323 -21.41 -9.12 -4.73
C GLY A 323 -21.08 -9.98 -5.95
N ASP A 324 -21.52 -9.52 -7.12
CA ASP A 324 -21.56 -10.27 -8.38
C ASP A 324 -20.32 -10.07 -9.27
N ASP A 325 -19.20 -9.59 -8.72
CA ASP A 325 -17.97 -9.36 -9.48
C ASP A 325 -16.77 -10.02 -8.83
N HIS A 326 -15.99 -10.74 -9.64
CA HIS A 326 -15.04 -11.71 -9.12
C HIS A 326 -13.61 -11.47 -9.63
N PRO A 327 -12.63 -11.28 -8.73
CA PRO A 327 -11.23 -11.23 -9.14
C PRO A 327 -10.76 -12.61 -9.61
N ARG A 328 -9.82 -12.62 -10.55
CA ARG A 328 -9.12 -13.83 -10.95
C ARG A 328 -8.27 -14.36 -9.79
N LEU A 329 -8.66 -15.51 -9.24
CA LEU A 329 -7.88 -16.24 -8.24
C LEU A 329 -6.75 -17.03 -8.91
N VAL A 330 -5.51 -16.75 -8.53
CA VAL A 330 -4.31 -17.41 -9.05
C VAL A 330 -3.58 -18.09 -7.91
N ALA A 331 -3.61 -19.42 -7.88
CA ALA A 331 -2.72 -20.20 -7.02
C ALA A 331 -1.30 -20.12 -7.58
N LEU A 332 -0.37 -19.45 -6.88
CA LEU A 332 0.98 -19.23 -7.42
C LEU A 332 1.73 -20.54 -7.66
N SER A 333 1.40 -21.63 -6.96
CA SER A 333 1.92 -22.97 -7.22
C SER A 333 1.49 -23.54 -8.59
N HIS A 334 0.24 -23.29 -8.99
CA HIS A 334 -0.39 -23.82 -10.21
C HIS A 334 -1.19 -22.70 -10.90
N PRO A 335 -0.52 -21.72 -11.56
CA PRO A 335 -1.17 -20.47 -11.95
C PRO A 335 -2.29 -20.62 -12.99
N GLN A 336 -2.23 -21.66 -13.82
CA GLN A 336 -3.24 -21.93 -14.86
C GLN A 336 -4.44 -22.73 -14.33
N LEU A 337 -4.43 -23.16 -13.07
CA LEU A 337 -5.52 -23.95 -12.51
C LEU A 337 -6.66 -23.04 -12.06
N HIS A 338 -7.77 -23.08 -12.78
CA HIS A 338 -8.99 -22.35 -12.43
C HIS A 338 -9.74 -23.02 -11.25
N PRO A 339 -10.46 -22.26 -10.41
CA PRO A 339 -11.40 -22.82 -9.43
C PRO A 339 -12.54 -23.62 -10.05
N ALA A 340 -13.01 -23.18 -11.22
CA ALA A 340 -14.05 -23.86 -12.00
C ALA A 340 -13.45 -24.50 -13.26
N ALA A 341 -13.94 -25.69 -13.64
CA ALA A 341 -13.47 -26.41 -14.81
C ALA A 341 -14.23 -26.06 -16.11
N ALA A 342 -15.51 -25.69 -16.01
CA ALA A 342 -16.36 -25.40 -17.16
C ALA A 342 -16.24 -23.93 -17.60
N SER A 343 -16.13 -23.67 -18.91
CA SER A 343 -16.04 -22.31 -19.51
C SER A 343 -17.16 -21.40 -19.02
N LYS A 344 -18.40 -21.91 -19.01
CA LYS A 344 -19.59 -21.18 -18.54
C LYS A 344 -19.46 -20.68 -17.09
N MET A 345 -18.86 -21.50 -16.22
CA MET A 345 -18.62 -21.11 -14.82
C MET A 345 -17.47 -20.12 -14.73
N ILE A 346 -16.42 -20.27 -15.54
CA ILE A 346 -15.32 -19.29 -15.60
C ILE A 346 -15.84 -17.92 -16.03
N HIS A 347 -16.72 -17.86 -17.03
CA HIS A 347 -17.40 -16.63 -17.45
C HIS A 347 -18.25 -16.05 -16.31
N GLN A 348 -19.15 -16.85 -15.73
CA GLN A 348 -20.04 -16.41 -14.66
C GLN A 348 -19.29 -15.87 -13.44
N TYR A 349 -18.12 -16.42 -13.13
CA TYR A 349 -17.27 -15.99 -12.01
C TYR A 349 -16.04 -15.20 -12.48
N SER A 350 -16.20 -14.41 -13.55
CA SER A 350 -15.19 -13.46 -14.03
C SER A 350 -15.50 -12.03 -13.60
N GLN A 351 -14.62 -11.10 -13.97
CA GLN A 351 -14.77 -9.69 -13.68
C GLN A 351 -15.69 -9.03 -14.71
N GLU A 352 -16.75 -8.39 -14.24
CA GLU A 352 -17.78 -7.68 -15.00
C GLU A 352 -17.60 -6.15 -14.93
N TYR A 353 -16.95 -5.64 -13.87
CA TYR A 353 -16.75 -4.19 -13.68
C TYR A 353 -15.28 -3.83 -13.54
N VAL A 354 -14.90 -2.66 -14.04
CA VAL A 354 -13.55 -2.10 -13.95
C VAL A 354 -13.57 -0.80 -13.17
N ASP A 355 -12.68 -0.69 -12.18
CA ASP A 355 -12.39 0.56 -11.49
C ASP A 355 -11.27 1.30 -12.24
N LEU A 356 -11.52 2.56 -12.60
CA LEU A 356 -10.60 3.37 -13.39
C LEU A 356 -10.74 4.86 -13.06
N ILE A 357 -9.83 5.67 -13.58
CA ILE A 357 -9.94 7.13 -13.54
C ILE A 357 -10.40 7.61 -14.91
N ASP A 358 -11.53 8.30 -14.96
CA ASP A 358 -12.01 9.00 -16.15
C ASP A 358 -11.38 10.38 -16.18
N LEU A 359 -10.47 10.61 -17.14
CA LEU A 359 -9.70 11.84 -17.23
C LEU A 359 -10.56 13.00 -17.76
N GLU A 360 -11.48 12.73 -18.68
CA GLU A 360 -12.36 13.78 -19.22
C GLU A 360 -13.37 14.27 -18.17
N ASP A 361 -13.92 13.36 -17.37
CA ASP A 361 -14.84 13.72 -16.28
C ASP A 361 -14.09 14.09 -14.97
N ASN A 362 -12.76 13.97 -14.96
CA ASN A 362 -11.89 14.24 -13.80
C ASN A 362 -12.35 13.50 -12.52
N GLN A 363 -12.77 12.23 -12.65
CA GLN A 363 -13.31 11.43 -11.53
C GLN A 363 -12.93 9.95 -11.57
N PHE A 364 -12.87 9.32 -10.40
CA PHE A 364 -12.85 7.86 -10.28
C PHE A 364 -14.21 7.27 -10.66
N LYS A 365 -14.24 6.20 -11.44
CA LYS A 365 -15.47 5.49 -11.83
C LYS A 365 -15.32 3.98 -11.76
N THR A 366 -16.45 3.34 -11.54
CA THR A 366 -16.66 1.91 -11.80
C THR A 366 -17.58 1.78 -13.01
N LEU A 367 -17.11 1.13 -14.07
CA LEU A 367 -17.85 0.95 -15.32
C LEU A 367 -17.90 -0.53 -15.71
N PRO A 368 -18.92 -1.00 -16.44
CA PRO A 368 -18.91 -2.34 -17.01
C PRO A 368 -17.72 -2.55 -17.95
N VAL A 369 -17.09 -3.73 -17.88
CA VAL A 369 -15.92 -4.08 -18.71
C VAL A 369 -16.23 -3.92 -20.20
N ALA A 370 -17.42 -4.35 -20.64
CA ALA A 370 -17.86 -4.27 -22.03
C ALA A 370 -17.96 -2.83 -22.58
N GLU A 371 -18.17 -1.82 -21.71
CA GLU A 371 -18.23 -0.41 -22.12
C GLU A 371 -16.83 0.22 -22.31
N VAL A 372 -15.82 -0.35 -21.67
CA VAL A 372 -14.47 0.22 -21.61
C VAL A 372 -13.49 -0.56 -22.50
N LEU A 373 -13.53 -1.88 -22.45
CA LEU A 373 -12.58 -2.74 -23.13
C LEU A 373 -12.87 -2.77 -24.62
N THR A 374 -11.86 -2.47 -25.44
CA THR A 374 -12.00 -2.50 -26.91
C THR A 374 -10.91 -3.36 -27.53
N PRO A 375 -11.12 -3.88 -28.76
CA PRO A 375 -10.11 -4.66 -29.48
C PRO A 375 -8.80 -3.93 -29.74
N ARG A 376 -8.77 -2.59 -29.59
CA ARG A 376 -7.59 -1.75 -29.78
C ARG A 376 -6.68 -1.68 -28.55
N TYR A 377 -7.12 -2.20 -27.42
CA TYR A 377 -6.31 -2.17 -26.21
C TYR A 377 -5.10 -3.10 -26.36
N GLN A 378 -3.88 -2.54 -26.29
CA GLN A 378 -2.67 -3.29 -26.65
C GLN A 378 -2.41 -4.50 -25.74
N ALA A 379 -2.81 -4.39 -24.46
CA ALA A 379 -2.67 -5.45 -23.47
C ALA A 379 -3.82 -6.47 -23.50
N LEU A 380 -4.85 -6.27 -24.33
CA LEU A 380 -6.09 -7.07 -24.33
C LEU A 380 -5.83 -8.59 -24.31
N ARG A 381 -4.92 -9.07 -25.17
CA ARG A 381 -4.60 -10.50 -25.30
C ARG A 381 -4.05 -11.13 -24.01
N TYR A 382 -3.52 -10.34 -23.08
CA TYR A 382 -3.00 -10.81 -21.80
C TYR A 382 -4.04 -10.76 -20.68
N ILE A 383 -5.13 -10.03 -20.88
CA ILE A 383 -6.16 -9.75 -19.87
C ILE A 383 -7.37 -10.65 -20.10
N ALA A 384 -7.80 -10.78 -21.35
CA ALA A 384 -9.04 -11.46 -21.71
C ALA A 384 -8.84 -12.65 -22.67
N GLN A 385 -9.82 -13.54 -22.67
CA GLN A 385 -10.05 -14.58 -23.66
C GLN A 385 -11.42 -14.40 -24.31
N VAL A 386 -11.65 -15.06 -25.45
CA VAL A 386 -12.94 -15.07 -26.14
C VAL A 386 -13.72 -16.31 -25.72
N ASP A 387 -14.98 -16.15 -25.35
CA ASP A 387 -15.89 -17.25 -25.09
C ASP A 387 -16.52 -17.75 -26.41
N GLU A 388 -16.14 -18.96 -26.82
CA GLU A 388 -16.70 -19.66 -27.98
C GLU A 388 -17.85 -20.60 -27.57
N GLY A 389 -18.37 -20.45 -26.33
CA GLY A 389 -19.43 -21.25 -25.73
C GLY A 389 -18.88 -22.45 -24.96
N ASP A 390 -18.30 -23.40 -25.69
CA ASP A 390 -17.79 -24.65 -25.08
C ASP A 390 -16.40 -24.48 -24.45
N TYR A 391 -15.64 -23.47 -24.87
CA TYR A 391 -14.28 -23.22 -24.40
C TYR A 391 -13.89 -21.74 -24.53
N LEU A 392 -12.84 -21.36 -23.80
CA LEU A 392 -12.23 -20.03 -23.86
C LEU A 392 -11.01 -20.03 -24.77
N ALA A 393 -11.03 -19.20 -25.80
CA ALA A 393 -9.98 -19.09 -26.81
C ALA A 393 -9.05 -17.89 -26.55
N ALA A 394 -7.76 -18.06 -26.82
CA ALA A 394 -6.81 -16.94 -26.78
C ALA A 394 -7.04 -16.00 -27.98
N ILE A 395 -6.94 -14.69 -27.74
CA ILE A 395 -7.11 -13.66 -28.76
C ILE A 395 -5.90 -13.68 -29.71
N ARG A 396 -6.15 -13.98 -30.99
CA ARG A 396 -5.11 -14.06 -32.05
C ARG A 396 -5.24 -12.96 -33.11
N THR A 397 -6.40 -12.34 -33.22
CA THR A 397 -6.73 -11.31 -34.22
C THR A 397 -7.30 -10.08 -33.51
N SER A 398 -7.33 -8.94 -34.22
CA SER A 398 -7.97 -7.71 -33.76
C SER A 398 -9.48 -7.66 -34.05
N LEU A 399 -10.01 -8.65 -34.78
CA LEU A 399 -11.43 -8.82 -35.07
C LEU A 399 -12.03 -9.74 -34.01
N VAL A 400 -12.37 -9.18 -32.85
CA VAL A 400 -12.97 -9.89 -31.72
C VAL A 400 -14.25 -9.19 -31.32
N ASP A 401 -15.27 -9.99 -31.04
CA ASP A 401 -16.53 -9.54 -30.47
C ASP A 401 -16.33 -9.24 -28.98
N VAL A 402 -16.56 -7.98 -28.58
CA VAL A 402 -16.32 -7.50 -27.21
C VAL A 402 -17.27 -8.17 -26.23
N ASP A 403 -18.49 -8.47 -26.66
CA ASP A 403 -19.53 -9.10 -25.83
C ASP A 403 -19.19 -10.54 -25.45
N LYS A 404 -18.19 -11.13 -26.10
CA LYS A 404 -17.67 -12.48 -25.80
C LYS A 404 -16.37 -12.46 -25.00
N LEU A 405 -15.89 -11.29 -24.59
CA LEU A 405 -14.64 -11.19 -23.85
C LEU A 405 -14.85 -11.56 -22.38
N VAL A 406 -14.02 -12.47 -21.89
CA VAL A 406 -13.99 -12.90 -20.49
C VAL A 406 -12.62 -12.57 -19.90
N ILE A 407 -12.60 -11.87 -18.77
CA ILE A 407 -11.36 -11.51 -18.05
C ILE A 407 -10.81 -12.76 -17.35
N THR A 408 -9.64 -13.26 -17.78
CA THR A 408 -9.05 -14.49 -17.23
C THR A 408 -7.57 -14.39 -16.86
N PHE A 409 -6.83 -13.48 -17.51
CA PHE A 409 -5.37 -13.36 -17.41
C PHE A 409 -4.56 -14.60 -17.81
N ASP A 410 -5.16 -15.58 -18.50
CA ASP A 410 -4.48 -16.85 -18.78
C ASP A 410 -3.22 -16.67 -19.67
N GLU A 411 -3.28 -15.79 -20.67
CA GLU A 411 -2.11 -15.52 -21.52
C GLU A 411 -1.05 -14.68 -20.80
N LEU A 412 -1.41 -13.82 -19.83
CA LEU A 412 -0.44 -13.19 -18.94
C LEU A 412 0.34 -14.26 -18.16
N LEU A 413 -0.39 -15.20 -17.54
CA LEU A 413 0.20 -16.26 -16.71
C LEU A 413 1.01 -17.27 -17.54
N ARG A 414 0.67 -17.45 -18.82
CA ARG A 414 1.34 -18.38 -19.74
C ARG A 414 2.58 -17.77 -20.41
N ARG A 415 2.54 -16.49 -20.78
CA ARG A 415 3.57 -15.86 -21.62
C ARG A 415 4.53 -14.94 -20.87
N THR A 416 4.24 -14.65 -19.61
CA THR A 416 5.07 -13.76 -18.78
C THR A 416 5.55 -14.49 -17.53
N PRO A 417 6.64 -14.05 -16.90
CA PRO A 417 7.12 -14.63 -15.66
C PRO A 417 6.33 -14.15 -14.43
N PHE A 418 5.14 -13.55 -14.60
CA PHE A 418 4.39 -12.92 -13.50
C PHE A 418 4.20 -13.81 -12.28
N ALA A 419 3.70 -15.04 -12.47
CA ALA A 419 3.45 -15.94 -11.35
C ALA A 419 4.74 -16.37 -10.64
N GLU A 420 5.83 -16.57 -11.39
CA GLU A 420 7.14 -16.89 -10.84
C GLU A 420 7.71 -15.72 -10.02
N TYR A 421 7.62 -14.50 -10.56
CA TYR A 421 8.10 -13.30 -9.90
C TYR A 421 7.30 -13.02 -8.63
N MET A 422 5.97 -13.10 -8.69
CA MET A 422 5.12 -12.92 -7.51
C MET A 422 5.37 -13.98 -6.44
N ARG A 423 5.58 -15.25 -6.82
CA ARG A 423 5.96 -16.32 -5.89
C ARG A 423 7.28 -15.99 -5.18
N THR A 424 8.28 -15.54 -5.92
CA THR A 424 9.57 -15.13 -5.35
C THR A 424 9.41 -13.92 -4.43
N VAL A 425 8.63 -12.91 -4.84
CA VAL A 425 8.35 -11.71 -4.05
C VAL A 425 7.73 -12.07 -2.71
N VAL A 426 6.62 -12.80 -2.69
CA VAL A 426 5.91 -13.07 -1.43
C VAL A 426 6.70 -14.00 -0.50
N LYS A 427 7.51 -14.91 -1.06
CA LYS A 427 8.41 -15.78 -0.26
C LYS A 427 9.52 -15.00 0.41
N LEU A 428 10.23 -14.14 -0.33
CA LEU A 428 11.30 -13.31 0.24
C LEU A 428 10.75 -12.36 1.29
N LEU A 429 9.57 -11.79 1.05
CA LEU A 429 8.91 -10.94 2.03
C LEU A 429 8.51 -11.74 3.29
N GLU A 430 7.87 -12.89 3.17
CA GLU A 430 7.53 -13.73 4.35
C GLU A 430 8.78 -14.15 5.15
N GLU A 431 9.85 -14.55 4.46
CA GLU A 431 11.12 -14.94 5.08
C GLU A 431 11.71 -13.80 5.93
N HIS A 432 11.77 -12.58 5.37
CA HIS A 432 12.41 -11.44 6.01
C HIS A 432 11.50 -10.64 6.95
N TYR A 433 10.18 -10.74 6.79
CA TYR A 433 9.20 -10.24 7.77
C TYR A 433 8.98 -11.23 8.92
N HIS A 434 9.48 -12.46 8.81
CA HIS A 434 9.29 -13.54 9.79
C HIS A 434 7.81 -13.81 10.13
N SER A 435 6.93 -13.52 9.18
CA SER A 435 5.48 -13.68 9.29
C SER A 435 4.87 -13.72 7.88
N PRO A 436 3.72 -14.41 7.69
CA PRO A 436 3.03 -14.38 6.41
C PRO A 436 2.71 -12.92 6.03
N VAL A 437 2.76 -12.58 4.75
CA VAL A 437 2.51 -11.21 4.28
C VAL A 437 1.40 -11.17 3.25
N ASP A 438 0.78 -10.02 3.11
CA ASP A 438 0.11 -9.66 1.88
C ASP A 438 0.64 -8.34 1.31
N THR A 439 0.56 -8.20 -0.02
CA THR A 439 1.07 -7.04 -0.75
C THR A 439 0.12 -6.64 -1.86
N GLU A 440 -0.22 -5.35 -1.90
CA GLU A 440 -0.99 -4.73 -2.98
C GLU A 440 -0.03 -4.28 -4.09
N PHE A 441 -0.38 -4.52 -5.34
CA PHE A 441 0.46 -4.18 -6.48
C PHE A 441 -0.36 -3.73 -7.71
N THR A 442 0.29 -3.00 -8.61
CA THR A 442 -0.13 -2.87 -10.00
C THR A 442 0.82 -3.59 -10.93
N LEU A 443 0.32 -3.99 -12.10
CA LEU A 443 1.03 -4.69 -13.14
C LEU A 443 0.91 -3.92 -14.45
N GLN A 444 2.04 -3.77 -15.13
CA GLN A 444 2.13 -3.32 -16.51
C GLN A 444 2.84 -4.38 -17.34
N VAL A 445 2.30 -4.66 -18.52
CA VAL A 445 2.95 -5.49 -19.55
C VAL A 445 3.72 -4.56 -20.47
N ILE A 446 5.03 -4.75 -20.54
CA ILE A 446 5.95 -3.91 -21.33
C ILE A 446 6.21 -4.62 -22.66
N ASP A 447 6.14 -3.85 -23.75
CA ASP A 447 6.25 -4.33 -25.12
C ASP A 447 5.30 -5.49 -25.40
N PRO A 448 3.97 -5.28 -25.28
CA PRO A 448 2.98 -6.34 -25.39
C PRO A 448 2.98 -7.03 -26.75
N GLN A 449 3.65 -6.49 -27.78
CA GLN A 449 3.79 -7.13 -29.10
C GLN A 449 5.02 -8.04 -29.22
N ALA A 450 5.98 -7.96 -28.28
CA ALA A 450 7.17 -8.79 -28.29
C ALA A 450 6.82 -10.28 -28.12
N THR A 451 7.69 -11.16 -28.65
CA THR A 451 7.57 -12.62 -28.50
C THR A 451 7.58 -13.05 -27.03
N ARG A 452 8.37 -12.34 -26.22
CA ARG A 452 8.44 -12.49 -24.76
C ARG A 452 8.33 -11.10 -24.14
N PRO A 453 7.11 -10.64 -23.80
CA PRO A 453 6.94 -9.34 -23.16
C PRO A 453 7.59 -9.37 -21.77
N SER A 454 8.07 -8.21 -21.33
CA SER A 454 8.50 -8.05 -19.95
C SER A 454 7.36 -7.48 -19.11
N ILE A 455 7.52 -7.50 -17.79
CA ILE A 455 6.50 -6.99 -16.87
C ILE A 455 7.12 -6.02 -15.88
N ARG A 456 6.30 -5.09 -15.41
CA ARG A 456 6.63 -4.18 -14.32
C ARG A 456 5.58 -4.33 -13.22
N ILE A 457 6.04 -4.55 -12.01
CA ILE A 457 5.21 -4.71 -10.81
C ILE A 457 5.53 -3.53 -9.89
N SER A 458 4.54 -2.67 -9.64
CA SER A 458 4.69 -1.57 -8.69
C SER A 458 4.05 -1.96 -7.36
N LEU A 459 4.84 -2.01 -6.29
CA LEU A 459 4.35 -2.32 -4.94
C LEU A 459 3.66 -1.09 -4.35
N LEU A 460 2.40 -1.25 -3.96
CA LEU A 460 1.59 -0.17 -3.39
C LEU A 460 1.53 -0.23 -1.86
N GLN A 461 1.57 -1.45 -1.31
CA GLN A 461 1.49 -1.73 0.11
C GLN A 461 2.05 -3.12 0.40
N CYS A 462 2.63 -3.32 1.58
CA CYS A 462 2.99 -4.64 2.08
C CYS A 462 2.74 -4.66 3.59
N ARG A 463 2.01 -5.66 4.09
CA ARG A 463 1.72 -5.81 5.53
C ARG A 463 1.96 -7.23 6.00
N PRO A 464 2.54 -7.41 7.21
CA PRO A 464 2.56 -8.70 7.87
C PRO A 464 1.13 -9.09 8.29
N GLN A 465 0.75 -10.32 8.02
CA GLN A 465 -0.50 -10.91 8.47
C GLN A 465 -0.33 -11.45 9.89
N ARG A 466 -1.44 -11.48 10.63
CA ARG A 466 -1.47 -12.25 11.86
C ARG A 466 -1.25 -13.72 11.54
N GLN A 467 -0.35 -14.34 12.26
CA GLN A 467 -0.45 -15.76 12.52
C GLN A 467 -1.76 -15.95 13.29
N MET A 468 -2.76 -16.59 12.69
CA MET A 468 -3.63 -17.39 13.55
C MET A 468 -2.66 -18.44 14.09
N GLU A 469 -2.43 -18.44 15.39
CA GLU A 469 -1.85 -19.62 16.01
C GLU A 469 -2.76 -20.76 15.56
N ASP A 470 -2.21 -21.70 14.80
CA ASP A 470 -2.80 -23.02 14.66
C ASP A 470 -2.73 -23.60 16.08
N GLU A 471 -3.60 -23.14 16.99
CA GLU A 471 -3.95 -23.95 18.14
C GLU A 471 -4.47 -25.24 17.51
N GLU A 472 -3.74 -26.33 17.70
CA GLU A 472 -4.23 -27.65 17.36
C GLU A 472 -5.55 -27.84 18.11
N ALA A 473 -6.64 -27.51 17.42
CA ALA A 473 -7.97 -27.75 17.92
C ALA A 473 -8.15 -29.26 17.90
N ASN A 474 -7.92 -29.89 19.05
CA ASN A 474 -8.23 -31.29 19.23
C ASN A 474 -9.74 -31.47 19.07
N ILE A 475 -10.14 -32.10 17.96
CA ILE A 475 -11.53 -32.51 17.75
C ILE A 475 -11.82 -33.56 18.82
N PRO A 476 -12.79 -33.33 19.74
CA PRO A 476 -13.07 -34.31 20.79
C PRO A 476 -13.60 -35.60 20.16
N GLU A 477 -12.94 -36.74 20.42
CA GLU A 477 -13.31 -38.04 19.84
C GLU A 477 -14.66 -38.57 20.36
N ASN A 478 -15.12 -38.09 21.53
CA ASN A 478 -16.36 -38.51 22.18
C ASN A 478 -17.30 -37.32 22.40
N LEU A 479 -17.87 -36.80 21.31
CA LEU A 479 -18.98 -35.84 21.40
C LEU A 479 -20.31 -36.60 21.60
N PRO A 480 -21.12 -36.24 22.61
CA PRO A 480 -22.50 -36.72 22.71
C PRO A 480 -23.26 -36.44 21.41
N PRO A 481 -24.17 -37.31 20.95
CA PRO A 481 -24.91 -37.13 19.70
C PRO A 481 -25.64 -35.78 19.62
N GLU A 482 -26.14 -35.26 20.75
CA GLU A 482 -26.78 -33.94 20.83
C GLU A 482 -25.87 -32.75 20.50
N ASN A 483 -24.54 -32.94 20.53
CA ASN A 483 -23.55 -31.89 20.27
C ASN A 483 -22.92 -31.99 18.87
N VAL A 484 -23.38 -32.93 18.03
CA VAL A 484 -22.91 -33.09 16.64
C VAL A 484 -23.79 -32.26 15.71
N ILE A 485 -23.25 -31.14 15.22
CA ILE A 485 -23.95 -30.21 14.31
C ILE A 485 -23.70 -30.57 12.83
N PHE A 486 -22.54 -31.13 12.54
CA PHE A 486 -22.14 -31.55 11.20
C PHE A 486 -21.71 -33.02 11.27
N SER A 487 -22.35 -33.89 10.47
CA SER A 487 -22.06 -35.32 10.36
C SER A 487 -21.46 -35.67 9.02
#